data_AF-A0A562ST81-F1
#
_entry.id   AF-A0A562ST81-F1
#
_cell.length_a   1.000
_cell.length_b   1.000
_cell.length_c   1.000
_cell.angle_alpha   90.00
_cell.angle_beta   90.00
_cell.angle_gamma   90.00
#
_symmetry.space_group_name_H-M   'P 1'
#
loop_
_entity.id
_entity.type
_entity.pdbx_description
1 polymer ?
#
loop_
_entity_poly.entity_id
_entity_poly.type
_entity_poly.pdbx_seq_one_letter_code
_entity_poly.pdbx_strand_id
1 'polypeptide(L)'
;MSDNNLEDFIRQHRAGFEEEGPRPRVWKELERQLKASQPSGKVAYLLKRHWLKAAAVLVLVVNSVMLYQFLQFKKQQQDLARISPELQEAQVYYSAQITQRLEDIRKYPPEVLGLDSAARKELELRNETFQLLEKELQQNPGNERIRSAMIRYYQMKLDLLDKILEELRAKQPPSKTLNNHEREI
;
A
#
# COMPACT_ATOMS: atom_id res chain seq x y z
N MET A 1 -45.69 -22.24 41.38
CA MET A 1 -45.49 -23.49 42.15
C MET A 1 -44.47 -24.34 41.40
N SER A 2 -43.18 -24.25 41.75
CA SER A 2 -42.15 -25.26 41.44
C SER A 2 -40.71 -24.85 41.85
N ASP A 3 -40.50 -24.16 42.97
CA ASP A 3 -39.13 -23.99 43.54
C ASP A 3 -38.79 -25.07 44.59
N ASN A 4 -39.82 -25.67 45.21
CA ASN A 4 -39.63 -26.58 46.34
C ASN A 4 -38.98 -27.93 45.95
N ASN A 5 -39.10 -28.37 44.70
CA ASN A 5 -38.67 -29.72 44.31
C ASN A 5 -37.14 -29.88 44.27
N LEU A 6 -36.42 -28.84 43.81
CA LEU A 6 -34.95 -28.84 43.83
C LEU A 6 -34.43 -28.63 45.25
N GLU A 7 -35.06 -27.76 46.02
CA GLU A 7 -34.65 -27.50 47.40
C GLU A 7 -34.85 -28.74 48.29
N ASP A 8 -35.96 -29.47 48.13
CA ASP A 8 -36.20 -30.72 48.84
C ASP A 8 -35.21 -31.81 48.42
N PHE A 9 -34.88 -31.90 47.13
CA PHE A 9 -33.87 -32.83 46.62
C PHE A 9 -32.48 -32.54 47.22
N ILE A 10 -32.05 -31.27 47.21
CA ILE A 10 -30.76 -30.87 47.78
C ILE A 10 -30.74 -31.12 49.29
N ARG A 11 -31.84 -30.85 50.00
CA ARG A 11 -31.95 -31.11 51.45
C ARG A 11 -31.89 -32.60 51.78
N GLN A 12 -32.57 -33.45 51.01
CA GLN A 12 -32.53 -34.91 51.20
C GLN A 12 -31.17 -35.52 50.86
N HIS A 13 -30.48 -34.98 49.86
CA HIS A 13 -29.19 -35.50 49.40
C HIS A 13 -27.98 -34.74 49.93
N ARG A 14 -28.17 -33.81 50.89
CA ARG A 14 -27.12 -32.94 51.44
C ARG A 14 -25.88 -33.72 51.89
N ALA A 15 -26.08 -34.85 52.56
CA ALA A 15 -24.98 -35.69 53.04
C ALA A 15 -24.09 -36.24 51.92
N GLY A 16 -24.64 -36.48 50.72
CA GLY A 16 -23.86 -36.90 49.55
C GLY A 16 -23.10 -35.75 48.87
N PHE A 17 -23.48 -34.51 49.12
CA PHE A 17 -22.77 -33.32 48.64
C PHE A 17 -21.71 -32.81 49.63
N GLU A 18 -21.82 -33.18 50.90
CA GLU A 18 -20.84 -32.86 51.95
C GLU A 18 -19.70 -33.90 52.05
N GLU A 19 -19.58 -34.79 51.06
CA GLU A 19 -18.47 -35.75 51.01
C GLU A 19 -17.13 -35.01 50.89
N GLU A 20 -16.19 -35.32 51.80
CA GLU A 20 -14.85 -34.75 51.76
C GLU A 20 -14.20 -35.08 50.42
N GLY A 21 -13.89 -34.04 49.64
CA GLY A 21 -13.27 -34.19 48.33
C GLY A 21 -11.99 -35.03 48.38
N PRO A 22 -11.53 -35.54 47.22
CA PRO A 22 -10.37 -36.40 47.15
C PRO A 22 -9.15 -35.74 47.81
N ARG A 23 -8.34 -36.55 48.48
CA ARG A 23 -7.15 -36.07 49.23
C ARG A 23 -6.31 -35.12 48.37
N PRO A 24 -5.69 -34.07 48.94
CA PRO A 24 -4.90 -33.08 48.19
C PRO A 24 -3.85 -33.67 47.25
N ARG A 25 -3.30 -34.85 47.60
CA ARG A 25 -2.35 -35.59 46.78
C ARG A 25 -2.96 -36.11 45.47
N VAL A 26 -4.20 -36.59 45.51
CA VAL A 26 -4.94 -37.06 44.32
C VAL A 26 -5.25 -35.87 43.42
N TRP A 27 -5.68 -34.74 44.00
CA TRP A 27 -5.90 -33.51 43.25
C TRP A 27 -4.63 -33.01 42.55
N LYS A 28 -3.49 -33.02 43.27
CA LYS A 28 -2.19 -32.64 42.72
C LYS A 28 -1.74 -33.56 41.58
N GLU A 29 -2.04 -34.85 41.68
CA GLU A 29 -1.73 -35.82 40.62
C GLU A 29 -2.62 -35.61 39.38
N LEU A 30 -3.91 -35.34 39.56
CA LEU A 30 -4.83 -34.97 38.48
C LEU A 30 -4.40 -33.68 37.77
N GLU A 31 -4.03 -32.65 38.53
CA GLU A 31 -3.57 -31.37 37.97
C GLU A 31 -2.28 -31.56 37.14
N ARG A 32 -1.40 -32.45 37.59
CA ARG A 32 -0.15 -32.80 36.90
C ARG A 32 -0.41 -33.58 35.62
N GLN A 33 -1.36 -34.52 35.61
CA GLN A 33 -1.76 -35.26 34.41
C GLN A 33 -2.44 -34.36 33.38
N LEU A 34 -3.28 -33.41 33.83
CA LEU A 34 -3.93 -32.43 32.95
C LEU A 34 -2.93 -31.45 32.30
N LYS A 35 -1.93 -30.97 33.05
CA LYS A 35 -0.87 -30.09 32.51
C LYS A 35 0.07 -30.84 31.55
N ALA A 36 0.34 -32.12 31.78
CA ALA A 36 1.18 -32.94 30.91
C ALA A 36 0.52 -33.30 29.55
N SER A 37 -0.82 -33.30 29.50
CA SER A 37 -1.60 -33.67 28.31
C SER A 37 -2.02 -32.49 27.42
N GLN A 38 -1.61 -31.26 27.75
CA GLN A 38 -1.82 -30.09 26.89
C GLN A 38 -0.79 -30.08 25.75
N PRO A 39 -1.18 -30.19 24.47
CA PRO A 39 -0.26 -30.02 23.35
C PRO A 39 0.15 -28.55 23.25
N SER A 40 1.13 -28.14 24.04
CA SER A 40 1.59 -26.76 24.06
C SER A 40 2.46 -26.45 22.83
N GLY A 41 2.11 -25.38 22.11
CA GLY A 41 3.01 -24.66 21.20
C GLY A 41 3.19 -25.18 19.77
N LYS A 42 2.99 -26.46 19.46
CA LYS A 42 3.30 -26.99 18.09
C LYS A 42 2.41 -26.40 16.99
N VAL A 43 1.11 -26.26 17.21
CA VAL A 43 0.17 -25.73 16.20
C VAL A 43 0.44 -24.24 15.94
N ALA A 44 0.64 -23.45 17.00
CA ALA A 44 0.96 -22.02 16.88
C ALA A 44 2.33 -21.80 16.19
N TYR A 45 3.33 -22.62 16.48
CA TYR A 45 4.64 -22.56 15.83
C TYR A 45 4.56 -22.94 14.33
N LEU A 46 3.81 -23.99 13.99
CA LEU A 46 3.60 -24.39 12.59
C LEU A 46 2.80 -23.35 11.80
N LEU A 47 1.76 -22.75 12.40
CA LEU A 47 1.02 -21.63 11.81
C LEU A 47 1.95 -20.43 11.55
N LYS A 48 2.75 -20.02 12.54
CA LYS A 48 3.72 -18.93 12.37
C LYS A 48 4.74 -19.21 11.26
N ARG A 49 5.23 -20.45 11.16
CA ARG A 49 6.18 -20.87 10.12
C ARG A 49 5.56 -20.86 8.72
N HIS A 50 4.32 -21.30 8.57
CA HIS A 50 3.63 -21.24 7.27
C HIS A 50 3.29 -19.81 6.86
N TRP A 51 2.91 -18.95 7.81
CA TRP A 51 2.74 -17.52 7.57
C TRP A 51 4.05 -16.85 7.15
N LEU A 52 5.19 -17.23 7.74
CA LEU A 52 6.51 -16.71 7.36
C LEU A 52 6.91 -17.16 5.94
N LYS A 53 6.62 -18.41 5.56
CA LYS A 53 6.79 -18.89 4.18
C LYS A 53 5.89 -18.15 3.20
N ALA A 54 4.63 -17.94 3.53
CA ALA A 54 3.68 -17.20 2.69
C ALA A 54 4.12 -15.74 2.49
N ALA A 55 4.56 -15.07 3.56
CA ALA A 55 5.11 -13.73 3.50
C ALA A 55 6.39 -13.68 2.64
N ALA A 56 7.28 -14.66 2.76
CA ALA A 56 8.49 -14.73 1.93
C ALA A 56 8.16 -14.90 0.44
N VAL A 57 7.19 -15.76 0.09
CA VAL A 57 6.73 -15.91 -1.29
C VAL A 57 6.11 -14.62 -1.80
N LEU A 58 5.27 -13.96 -1.01
CA LEU A 58 4.65 -12.69 -1.39
C LEU A 58 5.69 -11.59 -1.63
N VAL A 59 6.70 -11.47 -0.76
CA VAL A 59 7.83 -10.55 -0.95
C VAL A 59 8.59 -10.86 -2.23
N LEU A 60 8.91 -12.14 -2.49
CA LEU A 60 9.61 -12.54 -3.72
C LEU A 60 8.80 -12.23 -4.97
N VAL A 61 7.49 -12.48 -4.97
CA VAL A 61 6.61 -12.16 -6.10
C VAL A 61 6.57 -10.65 -6.35
N VAL A 62 6.34 -9.85 -5.30
CA VAL A 62 6.32 -8.38 -5.42
C VAL A 62 7.66 -7.86 -5.92
N ASN A 63 8.77 -8.38 -5.39
CA ASN A 63 10.11 -7.98 -5.80
C ASN A 63 10.42 -8.39 -7.24
N SER A 64 9.97 -9.58 -7.66
CA SER A 64 10.14 -10.06 -9.04
C SER A 64 9.35 -9.21 -10.02
N VAL A 65 8.11 -8.82 -9.69
CA VAL A 65 7.29 -7.92 -10.52
C VAL A 65 7.93 -6.53 -10.59
N MET A 66 8.40 -5.98 -9.47
CA MET A 66 9.14 -4.71 -9.44
C MET A 66 10.40 -4.77 -10.32
N LEU A 67 11.21 -5.82 -10.19
CA LEU A 67 12.43 -6.01 -10.96
C LEU A 67 12.14 -6.15 -12.47
N TYR A 68 11.11 -6.93 -12.82
CA TYR A 68 10.68 -7.08 -14.21
C TYR A 68 10.27 -5.73 -14.82
N GLN A 69 9.45 -4.94 -14.12
CA GLN A 69 9.06 -3.60 -14.56
C GLN A 69 10.27 -2.67 -14.71
N PHE A 70 11.22 -2.72 -13.78
CA PHE A 70 12.44 -1.91 -13.84
C PHE A 70 13.33 -2.27 -15.04
N LEU A 71 13.48 -3.56 -15.33
CA LEU A 71 14.24 -4.03 -16.50
C LEU A 71 13.57 -3.61 -17.81
N GLN A 72 12.24 -3.68 -17.89
CA GLN A 72 11.49 -3.21 -19.06
C GLN A 72 11.69 -1.70 -19.27
N PHE A 73 11.62 -0.90 -18.21
CA PHE A 73 11.85 0.54 -18.28
C PHE A 73 13.26 0.89 -18.77
N LYS A 74 14.30 0.17 -18.32
CA LYS A 74 15.67 0.37 -18.79
C LYS A 74 15.86 0.06 -20.28
N LYS A 75 15.30 -1.07 -20.74
CA LYS A 75 15.37 -1.46 -22.15
C LYS A 75 14.73 -0.39 -23.04
N GLN A 76 13.60 0.13 -22.60
CA GLN A 76 12.83 1.15 -23.29
C GLN A 76 13.56 2.50 -23.40
N GLN A 77 14.22 2.96 -22.34
CA GLN A 77 15.09 4.14 -22.42
C GLN A 77 16.26 3.95 -23.38
N GLN A 78 16.85 2.75 -23.41
CA GLN A 78 17.96 2.44 -24.31
C GLN A 78 17.53 2.40 -25.79
N ASP A 79 16.33 1.88 -26.09
CA ASP A 79 15.80 1.86 -27.45
C ASP A 79 15.49 3.29 -27.94
N LEU A 80 14.93 4.15 -27.08
CA LEU A 80 14.71 5.56 -27.40
C LEU A 80 16.03 6.31 -27.65
N ALA A 81 17.04 6.08 -26.82
CA ALA A 81 18.38 6.68 -26.97
C ALA A 81 19.02 6.36 -28.34
N ARG A 82 18.82 5.14 -28.84
CA ARG A 82 19.33 4.70 -30.15
C ARG A 82 18.58 5.32 -31.32
N ILE A 83 17.30 5.64 -31.13
CA ILE A 83 16.42 6.16 -32.18
C ILE A 83 16.50 7.69 -32.27
N SER A 84 16.50 8.38 -31.13
CA SER A 84 16.51 9.85 -31.07
C SER A 84 17.12 10.34 -29.75
N PRO A 85 18.36 10.87 -29.77
CA PRO A 85 19.00 11.42 -28.57
C PRO A 85 18.28 12.65 -28.02
N GLU A 86 17.74 13.52 -28.88
CA GLU A 86 16.95 14.69 -28.47
C GLU A 86 15.69 14.29 -27.67
N LEU A 87 14.97 13.25 -28.11
CA LEU A 87 13.82 12.73 -27.37
C LEU A 87 14.21 12.13 -26.02
N GLN A 88 15.40 11.53 -25.92
CA GLN A 88 15.90 10.99 -24.66
C GLN A 88 16.14 12.11 -23.65
N GLU A 89 16.80 13.19 -24.06
CA GLU A 89 17.01 14.37 -23.22
C GLU A 89 15.68 14.97 -22.77
N ALA A 90 14.75 15.15 -23.72
CA ALA A 90 13.40 15.62 -23.42
C ALA A 90 12.68 14.69 -22.43
N GLN A 91 12.75 13.37 -22.62
CA GLN A 91 12.15 12.40 -21.70
C GLN A 91 12.73 12.54 -20.29
N VAL A 92 14.06 12.60 -20.15
CA VAL A 92 14.72 12.75 -18.84
C VAL A 92 14.27 14.05 -18.18
N TYR A 93 14.32 15.16 -18.91
CA TYR A 93 13.95 16.48 -18.40
C TYR A 93 12.48 16.55 -17.99
N TYR A 94 11.56 16.19 -18.89
CA TYR A 94 10.12 16.31 -18.64
C TYR A 94 9.62 15.30 -17.62
N SER A 95 10.16 14.06 -17.61
CA SER A 95 9.75 13.06 -16.62
C SER A 95 10.06 13.49 -15.20
N ALA A 96 11.25 14.06 -14.94
CA ALA A 96 11.61 14.57 -13.63
C ALA A 96 10.63 15.67 -13.16
N GLN A 97 10.29 16.61 -14.05
CA GLN A 97 9.38 17.70 -13.74
C GLN A 97 7.93 17.24 -13.49
N ILE A 98 7.45 16.29 -14.29
CA ILE A 98 6.12 15.69 -14.16
C ILE A 98 6.03 14.91 -12.84
N THR A 99 7.04 14.11 -12.53
CA THR A 99 7.11 13.37 -11.26
C THR A 99 7.06 14.32 -10.07
N GLN A 100 7.85 15.39 -10.08
CA GLN A 100 7.84 16.40 -9.02
C GLN A 100 6.44 17.01 -8.81
N ARG A 101 5.75 17.39 -9.89
CA ARG A 101 4.40 17.97 -9.81
C ARG A 101 3.36 16.96 -9.32
N LEU A 102 3.46 15.70 -9.75
CA LEU A 102 2.63 14.62 -9.24
C LEU A 102 2.85 14.41 -7.74
N GLU A 103 4.09 14.49 -7.26
CA GLU A 103 4.40 14.44 -5.82
C GLU A 103 3.81 15.64 -5.07
N ASP A 104 3.90 16.84 -5.63
CA ASP A 104 3.28 18.03 -5.05
C ASP A 104 1.74 17.88 -4.97
N ILE A 105 1.10 17.37 -6.02
CA ILE A 105 -0.33 17.09 -6.04
C ILE A 105 -0.71 16.05 -4.97
N ARG A 106 0.10 15.01 -4.78
CA ARG A 106 -0.12 13.95 -3.78
C ARG A 106 -0.08 14.46 -2.33
N LYS A 107 0.47 15.64 -2.07
CA LYS A 107 0.45 16.27 -0.73
C LYS A 107 -0.95 16.77 -0.35
N TYR A 108 -1.83 16.97 -1.33
CA TYR A 108 -3.20 17.44 -1.10
C TYR A 108 -4.14 16.26 -0.80
N PRO A 109 -5.12 16.41 0.11
CA PRO A 109 -6.12 15.38 0.35
C PRO A 109 -6.92 15.05 -0.93
N PRO A 110 -7.22 13.77 -1.20
CA PRO A 110 -7.94 13.37 -2.41
C PRO A 110 -9.33 14.00 -2.53
N GLU A 111 -9.94 14.40 -1.40
CA GLU A 111 -11.22 15.10 -1.35
C GLU A 111 -11.14 16.51 -1.98
N VAL A 112 -9.99 17.19 -1.83
CA VAL A 112 -9.75 18.53 -2.38
C VAL A 112 -9.46 18.47 -3.89
N LEU A 113 -8.81 17.39 -4.33
CA LEU A 113 -8.56 17.10 -5.74
C LEU A 113 -9.86 16.89 -6.53
N GLY A 114 -10.88 16.29 -5.91
CA GLY A 114 -12.17 16.05 -6.57
C GLY A 114 -12.07 15.11 -7.79
N LEU A 115 -10.97 14.38 -7.93
CA LEU A 115 -10.73 13.44 -9.02
C LEU A 115 -10.99 12.01 -8.56
N ASP A 116 -11.72 11.25 -9.36
CA ASP A 116 -11.89 9.82 -9.14
C ASP A 116 -10.57 9.04 -9.37
N SER A 117 -10.58 7.73 -9.17
CA SER A 117 -9.38 6.90 -9.38
C SER A 117 -8.94 6.84 -10.85
N ALA A 118 -9.87 6.92 -11.80
CA ALA A 118 -9.56 6.84 -13.22
C ALA A 118 -8.87 8.12 -13.71
N ALA A 119 -9.41 9.28 -13.33
CA ALA A 119 -8.82 10.58 -13.62
C ALA A 119 -7.44 10.74 -12.96
N ARG A 120 -7.24 10.21 -11.75
CA ARG A 120 -5.91 10.19 -11.12
C ARG A 120 -4.90 9.33 -11.86
N LYS A 121 -5.33 8.18 -12.40
CA LYS A 121 -4.47 7.34 -13.25
C LYS A 121 -4.08 8.07 -14.53
N GLU A 122 -4.99 8.88 -15.08
CA GLU A 122 -4.71 9.69 -16.27
C GLU A 122 -3.68 10.80 -16.01
N LEU A 123 -3.44 11.21 -14.77
CA LEU A 123 -2.36 12.14 -14.43
C LEU A 123 -0.97 11.49 -14.48
N GLU A 124 -0.88 10.17 -14.40
CA GLU A 124 0.40 9.47 -14.47
C GLU A 124 1.07 9.69 -15.83
N LEU A 125 2.40 9.77 -15.80
CA LEU A 125 3.21 9.98 -17.01
C LEU A 125 3.07 8.81 -18.00
N ARG A 126 2.99 7.58 -17.51
CA ARG A 126 2.93 6.34 -18.30
C ARG A 126 1.49 5.88 -18.53
N ASN A 127 0.59 6.83 -18.83
CA ASN A 127 -0.78 6.53 -19.22
C ASN A 127 -0.83 5.80 -20.59
N GLU A 128 -2.04 5.39 -20.98
CA GLU A 128 -2.26 4.63 -22.23
C GLU A 128 -1.87 5.45 -23.47
N THR A 129 -2.13 6.76 -23.47
CA THR A 129 -1.73 7.66 -24.57
C THR A 129 -0.22 7.69 -24.78
N PHE A 130 0.56 7.76 -23.70
CA PHE A 130 2.02 7.76 -23.80
C PHE A 130 2.55 6.43 -24.33
N GLN A 131 2.01 5.31 -23.83
CA GLN A 131 2.39 3.97 -24.29
C GLN A 131 2.06 3.77 -25.78
N LEU A 132 0.95 4.33 -26.26
CA LEU A 132 0.60 4.31 -27.68
C LEU A 132 1.62 5.06 -28.53
N LEU A 133 1.92 6.32 -28.18
CA LEU A 133 2.90 7.14 -28.91
C LEU A 133 4.27 6.47 -28.98
N GLU A 134 4.70 5.85 -27.89
CA GLU A 134 5.98 5.15 -27.81
C GLU A 134 5.99 3.89 -28.66
N LYS A 135 4.90 3.11 -28.67
CA LYS A 135 4.74 1.96 -29.55
C LYS A 135 4.78 2.37 -31.02
N GLU A 136 4.09 3.46 -31.38
CA GLU A 136 4.12 3.99 -32.75
C GLU A 136 5.53 4.45 -33.16
N LEU A 137 6.29 5.05 -32.23
CA LEU A 137 7.68 5.44 -32.47
C LEU A 137 8.59 4.22 -32.64
N GLN A 138 8.41 3.16 -31.85
CA GLN A 138 9.16 1.91 -32.03
C GLN A 138 8.88 1.26 -33.38
N GLN A 139 7.63 1.32 -33.85
CA GLN A 139 7.24 0.82 -35.16
C GLN A 139 7.74 1.72 -36.30
N ASN A 140 7.90 3.02 -36.06
CA ASN A 140 8.32 4.01 -37.05
C ASN A 140 9.43 4.94 -36.50
N PRO A 141 10.67 4.45 -36.27
CA PRO A 141 11.73 5.20 -35.59
C PRO A 141 12.10 6.55 -36.25
N GLY A 142 12.03 6.60 -37.58
CA GLY A 142 12.36 7.81 -38.36
C GLY A 142 11.27 8.88 -38.37
N ASN A 143 10.08 8.62 -37.84
CA ASN A 143 8.93 9.51 -38.00
C ASN A 143 8.99 10.71 -37.05
N GLU A 144 9.41 11.86 -37.57
CA GLU A 144 9.55 13.11 -36.79
C GLU A 144 8.23 13.62 -36.22
N ARG A 145 7.11 13.32 -36.90
CA ARG A 145 5.78 13.72 -36.44
C ARG A 145 5.45 13.06 -35.10
N ILE A 146 5.80 11.78 -34.93
CA ILE A 146 5.60 11.05 -33.67
C ILE A 146 6.51 11.64 -32.58
N ARG A 147 7.78 11.92 -32.92
CA ARG A 147 8.72 12.55 -31.97
C ARG A 147 8.20 13.89 -31.45
N SER A 148 7.79 14.77 -32.36
CA SER A 148 7.21 16.05 -31.99
C SER A 148 5.90 15.90 -31.20
N ALA A 149 5.09 14.87 -31.48
CA ALA A 149 3.88 14.59 -30.73
C ALA A 149 4.19 14.15 -29.29
N MET A 150 5.24 13.36 -29.07
CA MET A 150 5.71 13.00 -27.72
C MET A 150 6.18 14.22 -26.93
N ILE A 151 6.94 15.13 -27.55
CA ILE A 151 7.37 16.38 -26.90
C ILE A 151 6.15 17.23 -26.53
N ARG A 152 5.22 17.44 -27.47
CA ARG A 152 3.97 18.17 -27.20
C ARG A 152 3.13 17.52 -26.11
N TYR A 153 3.09 16.20 -26.06
CA TYR A 153 2.41 15.46 -24.99
C TYR A 153 3.01 15.81 -23.62
N TYR A 154 4.34 15.79 -23.48
CA TYR A 154 4.99 16.18 -22.22
C TYR A 154 4.68 17.62 -21.80
N GLN A 155 4.74 18.55 -22.76
CA GLN A 155 4.43 19.97 -22.50
C GLN A 155 2.98 20.14 -22.02
N MET A 156 2.03 19.55 -22.73
CA MET A 156 0.62 19.60 -22.36
C MET A 156 0.35 18.93 -20.99
N LYS A 157 1.07 17.84 -20.67
CA LYS A 157 0.98 17.19 -19.37
C LYS A 157 1.47 18.11 -18.26
N LEU A 158 2.61 18.79 -18.45
CA LEU A 158 3.12 19.76 -17.48
C LEU A 158 2.13 20.91 -17.26
N ASP A 159 1.63 21.51 -18.35
CA ASP A 159 0.67 22.61 -18.27
C ASP A 159 -0.59 22.20 -17.51
N LEU A 160 -1.08 20.97 -17.73
CA LEU A 160 -2.21 20.43 -16.98
C LEU A 160 -1.90 20.29 -15.49
N LEU A 161 -0.77 19.70 -15.13
CA LEU A 161 -0.38 19.50 -13.74
C LEU A 161 -0.15 20.84 -13.02
N ASP A 162 0.42 21.83 -13.71
CA ASP A 162 0.62 23.18 -13.17
C ASP A 162 -0.72 23.87 -12.89
N LYS A 163 -1.70 23.76 -13.81
CA LYS A 163 -3.06 24.27 -13.59
C LYS A 163 -3.75 23.59 -12.41
N ILE A 164 -3.59 22.27 -12.27
CA ILE A 164 -4.14 21.54 -11.12
C ILE A 164 -3.51 22.05 -9.82
N LEU A 165 -2.18 22.21 -9.77
CA LEU A 165 -1.50 22.75 -8.60
C LEU A 165 -1.93 24.18 -8.27
N GLU A 166 -2.13 25.02 -9.27
CA GLU A 166 -2.64 26.39 -9.11
C GLU A 166 -4.03 26.39 -8.46
N GLU A 167 -4.95 25.58 -8.99
CA GLU A 167 -6.31 25.42 -8.45
C GLU A 167 -6.30 24.88 -7.01
N LEU A 168 -5.42 23.91 -6.72
CA LEU A 168 -5.26 23.34 -5.38
C LEU A 168 -4.70 24.37 -4.38
N ARG A 169 -3.75 25.21 -4.81
CA ARG A 169 -3.22 26.31 -4.00
C ARG A 169 -4.28 27.39 -3.78
N ALA A 170 -5.09 27.72 -4.79
CA ALA A 170 -6.17 28.70 -4.64
C ALA A 170 -7.22 28.24 -3.61
N LYS A 171 -7.49 26.94 -3.52
CA LYS A 171 -8.40 26.33 -2.53
C LYS A 171 -7.83 26.20 -1.13
N GLN A 172 -6.51 26.34 -0.95
CA GLN A 172 -5.85 26.35 0.36
C GLN A 172 -5.36 27.76 0.69
N PRO A 173 -5.95 28.48 1.66
CA PRO A 173 -5.44 29.80 2.03
C PRO A 173 -3.98 29.69 2.47
N PRO A 174 -3.11 30.69 2.17
CA PRO A 174 -1.71 30.62 2.51
C PRO A 174 -1.54 30.43 4.01
N SER A 175 -0.91 29.33 4.39
CA SER A 175 -0.35 29.13 5.73
C SER A 175 0.46 30.36 6.09
N LYS A 176 0.04 31.11 7.12
CA LYS A 176 0.79 32.22 7.69
C LYS A 176 2.16 31.68 8.15
N THR A 177 3.19 31.89 7.35
CA THR A 177 4.56 31.88 7.84
C THR A 177 4.66 33.06 8.80
N LEU A 178 4.62 32.79 10.11
CA LEU A 178 4.94 33.77 11.14
C LEU A 178 6.43 34.13 10.98
N ASN A 179 6.71 35.20 10.24
CA ASN A 179 8.01 35.87 10.26
C ASN A 179 8.18 36.54 11.63
N ASN A 180 8.64 35.77 12.62
CA ASN A 180 9.11 36.28 13.91
C ASN A 180 10.57 36.74 13.79
N HIS A 181 10.91 37.72 12.95
CA HIS A 181 12.30 38.22 12.85
C HIS A 181 12.40 39.74 12.68
N GLU A 182 11.43 40.54 13.14
CA GLU A 182 11.61 42.00 13.19
C GLU A 182 10.88 42.62 14.39
N ARG A 183 11.35 42.34 15.61
CA ARG A 183 11.26 43.27 16.76
C ARG A 183 12.37 42.96 17.74
N GLU A 184 13.52 43.59 17.56
CA GLU A 184 14.36 44.11 18.62
C GLU A 184 15.47 44.95 17.95
N ILE A 185 15.11 46.21 17.71
CA ILE A 185 16.05 47.34 17.69
C ILE A 185 15.69 48.19 18.91
#